data_AF-A0A0R3SV40-F1
#
_entry.id   AF-A0A0R3SV40-F1
#
_cell.length_a   1.000
_cell.length_b   1.000
_cell.length_c   1.000
_cell.angle_alpha   90.00
_cell.angle_beta   90.00
_cell.angle_gamma   90.00
#
_symmetry.space_group_name_H-M   'P 1'
#
loop_
_entity.id
_entity.type
_entity.pdbx_description
1 polymer ?
#
loop_
_entity_poly.entity_id
_entity_poly.type
_entity_poly.pdbx_seq_one_letter_code
_entity_poly.pdbx_strand_id
1 'polypeptide(L)'
;MFLTFLPPGFDQTCPYCKRLVPGDDFELHFTMCLTRPRVTYNEDTLQSDKGECSICLEDMKAGDKIARLPCLCIYHKHCIDDWFKRKQTCPEHPGD
;
A
#
# COMPACT_ATOMS: atom_id res chain seq x y z
N MET A 1 26.38 17.17 37.16
CA MET A 1 26.08 17.46 35.74
C MET A 1 26.42 16.23 34.91
N PHE A 2 25.48 15.31 34.76
CA PHE A 2 25.62 14.16 33.86
C PHE A 2 25.01 14.55 32.52
N LEU A 3 25.81 15.19 31.66
CA LEU A 3 25.45 15.30 30.25
C LEU A 3 25.73 13.93 29.63
N THR A 4 24.73 13.06 29.65
CA THR A 4 24.71 11.88 28.78
C THR A 4 24.66 12.39 27.35
N PHE A 5 25.82 12.49 26.71
CA PHE A 5 25.90 12.51 25.26
C PHE A 5 25.41 11.14 24.77
N LEU A 6 24.09 11.04 24.58
CA LEU A 6 23.48 9.97 23.80
C LEU A 6 24.03 10.13 22.37
N PRO A 7 24.63 9.08 21.75
CA PRO A 7 25.12 9.18 20.38
C PRO A 7 23.93 9.52 19.45
N PRO A 8 24.11 10.41 18.46
CA PRO A 8 23.04 10.77 17.54
C PRO A 8 22.52 9.49 16.87
N GLY A 9 21.20 9.30 16.98
CA GLY A 9 20.49 8.08 16.63
C GLY A 9 20.97 7.51 15.31
N PHE A 10 21.47 6.28 15.36
CA PHE A 10 21.75 5.52 14.14
C PHE A 10 20.46 5.46 13.33
N ASP A 11 20.51 5.89 12.07
CA ASP A 11 19.39 5.70 11.15
C ASP A 11 19.11 4.20 11.03
N GLN A 12 17.87 3.81 11.29
CA GLN A 12 17.43 2.42 11.26
C GLN A 12 16.47 2.19 10.09
N THR A 13 16.67 1.08 9.38
CA THR A 13 15.78 0.69 8.28
C THR A 13 14.55 -0.03 8.82
N CYS A 14 13.36 0.49 8.54
CA CYS A 14 12.11 -0.16 8.93
C CYS A 14 11.96 -1.53 8.25
N PRO A 15 11.71 -2.63 8.99
CA PRO A 15 11.59 -3.96 8.40
C PRO A 15 10.33 -4.11 7.53
N TYR A 16 9.30 -3.29 7.75
CA TYR A 16 8.01 -3.35 7.04
C TYR A 16 7.99 -2.52 5.76
N CYS A 17 8.41 -1.24 5.83
CA CYS A 17 8.35 -0.34 4.68
C CYS A 17 9.71 -0.08 4.00
N LYS A 18 10.81 -0.61 4.58
CA LYS A 18 12.20 -0.48 4.09
C LYS A 18 12.75 0.96 4.02
N ARG A 19 12.07 1.93 4.63
CA ARG A 19 12.54 3.32 4.74
C ARG A 19 13.60 3.44 5.84
N LEU A 20 14.61 4.28 5.63
CA LEU A 20 15.55 4.74 6.67
C LEU A 20 14.84 5.75 7.57
N VAL A 21 14.91 5.52 8.88
CA VAL A 21 14.22 6.31 9.91
C VAL A 21 15.23 6.75 10.95
N PRO A 22 15.25 8.03 11.35
CA PRO A 22 16.09 8.50 12.45
C PRO A 22 15.81 7.70 13.73
N GLY A 23 16.86 7.44 14.53
CA GLY A 23 16.73 6.61 15.74
C GLY A 23 15.64 7.10 16.71
N ASP A 24 15.48 8.42 16.84
CA ASP A 24 14.49 9.03 17.74
C ASP A 24 13.02 8.80 17.28
N ASP A 25 12.80 8.55 15.98
CA ASP A 25 11.48 8.33 15.37
C ASP A 25 11.19 6.84 15.10
N PHE A 26 12.16 5.95 15.32
CA PHE A 26 12.06 4.55 14.88
C PHE A 26 10.91 3.80 15.55
N GLU A 27 10.72 3.95 16.87
CA GLU A 27 9.66 3.25 17.62
C GLU A 27 8.26 3.66 17.16
N LEU A 28 8.05 4.98 16.96
CA LEU A 28 6.79 5.51 16.44
C LEU A 28 6.53 4.98 15.03
N HIS A 29 7.54 5.06 14.16
CA HIS A 29 7.46 4.55 12.79
C HIS A 29 7.19 3.04 12.74
N PHE A 30 7.88 2.27 13.58
CA PHE A 30 7.73 0.82 13.69
C PHE A 30 6.31 0.46 14.07
N THR A 31 5.76 1.11 15.10
CA THR A 31 4.37 0.90 15.54
C THR A 31 3.40 1.21 14.42
N MET A 32 3.54 2.38 13.77
CA MET A 32 2.68 2.77 12.65
C MET A 32 2.72 1.76 11.49
N CYS A 33 3.90 1.24 11.16
CA CYS A 33 4.04 0.27 10.07
C CYS A 33 3.55 -1.13 10.45
N LEU A 34 3.73 -1.55 11.70
CA LEU A 34 3.24 -2.82 12.23
C LEU A 34 1.71 -2.85 12.25
N THR A 35 1.08 -1.75 12.66
CA THR A 35 -0.38 -1.66 12.79
C THR A 35 -1.06 -1.16 11.52
N ARG A 36 -0.31 -0.96 10.42
CA ARG A 36 -0.90 -0.48 9.16
C ARG A 36 -1.92 -1.51 8.65
N PRO A 37 -3.20 -1.15 8.51
CA PRO A 37 -4.22 -2.11 8.10
C PRO A 37 -3.89 -2.65 6.71
N ARG A 38 -4.06 -3.95 6.54
CA ARG A 38 -3.94 -4.58 5.22
C ARG A 38 -5.15 -4.19 4.40
N VAL A 39 -4.93 -3.48 3.30
CA VAL A 39 -5.99 -3.14 2.36
C VAL A 39 -6.56 -4.43 1.77
N THR A 40 -7.88 -4.60 1.89
CA THR A 40 -8.66 -5.65 1.23
C THR A 40 -9.51 -5.04 0.11
N TYR A 41 -10.06 -5.86 -0.76
CA TYR A 41 -10.97 -5.41 -1.82
C TYR A 41 -12.21 -6.29 -1.89
N ASN A 42 -13.27 -5.76 -2.50
CA ASN A 42 -14.44 -6.55 -2.88
C ASN A 42 -14.27 -7.04 -4.32
N GLU A 43 -14.45 -8.35 -4.55
CA GLU A 43 -14.50 -8.93 -5.89
C GLU A 43 -15.89 -8.73 -6.48
N ASP A 44 -15.96 -8.33 -7.75
CA ASP A 44 -17.20 -8.16 -8.48
C ASP A 44 -17.01 -8.51 -9.96
N THR A 45 -18.11 -8.66 -10.69
CA THR A 45 -18.11 -8.81 -12.15
C THR A 45 -18.66 -7.56 -12.79
N LEU A 46 -17.94 -7.02 -13.76
CA LEU A 46 -18.30 -5.76 -14.37
C LEU A 46 -19.58 -5.88 -15.22
N GLN A 47 -20.59 -5.05 -14.97
CA GLN A 47 -21.88 -5.13 -15.69
C GLN A 47 -21.90 -4.40 -17.04
N SER A 48 -21.03 -3.42 -17.23
CA SER A 48 -20.88 -2.63 -18.44
C SER A 48 -19.42 -2.24 -18.59
N ASP A 49 -18.96 -2.03 -19.82
CA ASP A 49 -17.61 -1.54 -20.08
C ASP A 49 -17.31 -0.30 -19.21
N LYS A 50 -16.08 -0.26 -18.71
CA LYS A 50 -15.51 0.87 -17.99
C LYS A 50 -14.28 1.37 -18.74
N GLY A 51 -13.67 2.43 -18.23
CA GLY A 51 -12.39 2.90 -18.75
C GLY A 51 -11.28 1.87 -18.61
N GLU A 52 -10.05 2.33 -18.74
CA GLU A 52 -8.86 1.50 -18.73
C GLU A 52 -8.44 1.09 -17.31
N CYS A 53 -7.96 -0.14 -17.15
CA CYS A 53 -7.29 -0.57 -15.92
C CYS A 53 -5.90 0.06 -15.85
N SER A 54 -5.67 0.98 -14.90
CA SER A 54 -4.41 1.74 -14.81
C SER A 54 -3.18 0.91 -14.40
N ILE A 55 -3.32 -0.40 -14.17
CA ILE A 55 -2.21 -1.32 -13.91
C ILE A 55 -1.71 -1.98 -15.20
N CYS A 56 -2.59 -2.58 -16.01
CA CYS A 56 -2.22 -3.25 -17.25
C CYS A 56 -2.39 -2.38 -18.50
N LEU A 57 -3.06 -1.23 -18.38
CA LEU A 57 -3.39 -0.32 -19.47
C LEU A 57 -4.29 -0.97 -20.55
N GLU A 58 -5.13 -1.92 -20.13
CA GLU A 58 -6.13 -2.56 -21.00
C GLU A 58 -7.55 -2.12 -20.61
N ASP A 59 -8.44 -2.06 -21.60
CA ASP A 59 -9.86 -1.75 -21.41
C ASP A 59 -10.54 -2.76 -20.48
N MET A 60 -11.30 -2.28 -19.50
CA MET A 60 -12.15 -3.13 -18.66
C MET A 60 -13.52 -3.31 -19.29
N LYS A 61 -13.87 -4.54 -19.66
CA LYS A 61 -15.10 -4.86 -20.40
C LYS A 61 -16.15 -5.54 -19.53
N ALA A 62 -17.41 -5.43 -19.92
CA ALA A 62 -18.49 -6.15 -19.27
C ALA A 62 -18.18 -7.67 -19.21
N GLY A 63 -18.35 -8.27 -18.03
CA GLY A 63 -17.98 -9.65 -17.76
C GLY A 63 -16.59 -9.83 -17.13
N ASP A 64 -15.74 -8.80 -17.13
CA ASP A 64 -14.43 -8.88 -16.47
C ASP A 64 -14.56 -9.01 -14.95
N LYS A 65 -13.67 -9.83 -14.36
CA LYS A 65 -13.52 -9.91 -12.91
C LYS A 65 -12.71 -8.72 -12.43
N ILE A 66 -13.33 -7.91 -11.59
CA ILE A 66 -12.74 -6.71 -11.04
C ILE A 66 -12.58 -6.83 -9.52
N ALA A 67 -11.66 -6.02 -9.01
CA ALA A 67 -11.50 -5.76 -7.60
C ALA A 67 -11.76 -4.27 -7.34
N ARG A 68 -12.64 -4.00 -6.39
CA ARG A 68 -12.94 -2.65 -5.92
C ARG A 68 -12.34 -2.44 -4.53
N LEU A 69 -11.43 -1.49 -4.43
CA LEU A 69 -10.80 -1.10 -3.17
C LEU A 69 -11.73 -0.21 -2.32
N PRO A 70 -11.43 0.01 -1.02
CA PRO A 70 -12.23 0.87 -0.14
C PRO A 70 -12.28 2.32 -0.61
N CYS A 71 -11.22 2.81 -1.27
CA CYS A 71 -11.16 4.12 -1.93
C CYS A 71 -11.91 4.17 -3.28
N LEU A 72 -12.67 3.11 -3.61
CA LEU A 72 -13.51 2.95 -4.79
C LEU A 72 -12.78 2.80 -6.13
N CYS A 73 -11.45 2.87 -6.17
CA CYS A 73 -10.66 2.50 -7.34
C CYS A 73 -10.95 1.06 -7.78
N ILE A 74 -10.99 0.85 -9.08
CA ILE A 74 -11.34 -0.43 -9.72
C ILE A 74 -10.18 -0.88 -10.59
N TYR A 75 -9.82 -2.14 -10.48
CA TYR A 75 -8.80 -2.79 -11.31
C TYR A 75 -9.28 -4.16 -11.72
N HIS A 76 -8.67 -4.76 -12.74
CA HIS A 76 -8.78 -6.21 -12.93
C HIS A 76 -8.30 -6.93 -11.68
N LYS A 77 -9.01 -7.99 -11.28
CA LYS A 77 -8.69 -8.75 -10.07
C LYS A 77 -7.23 -9.23 -10.09
N HIS A 78 -6.79 -9.85 -11.19
CA HIS A 78 -5.42 -10.37 -11.27
C HIS A 78 -4.38 -9.25 -11.18
N CYS A 79 -4.66 -8.08 -11.74
CA CYS A 79 -3.77 -6.93 -11.71
C CYS A 79 -3.53 -6.45 -10.27
N ILE A 80 -4.60 -6.32 -9.49
CA ILE A 80 -4.45 -5.89 -8.09
C ILE A 80 -3.84 -6.98 -7.22
N ASP A 81 -4.12 -8.26 -7.49
CA ASP A 81 -3.51 -9.38 -6.77
C ASP A 81 -1.99 -9.38 -6.94
N ASP A 82 -1.51 -9.17 -8.18
CA ASP A 82 -0.09 -9.07 -8.47
C ASP A 82 0.56 -7.83 -7.86
N TRP A 83 -0.17 -6.70 -7.84
CA TRP A 83 0.28 -5.48 -7.17
C TRP A 83 0.45 -5.69 -5.66
N PHE A 84 -0.51 -6.35 -5.01
CA PHE A 84 -0.51 -6.62 -3.57
C PHE A 84 0.60 -7.58 -3.12
N LYS A 85 1.18 -8.38 -4.01
CA LYS A 85 2.42 -9.14 -3.71
C LYS A 85 3.62 -8.24 -3.43
N ARG A 86 3.62 -7.01 -3.95
CA ARG A 86 4.71 -6.04 -3.79
C ARG A 86 4.36 -4.97 -2.75
N LYS A 87 3.19 -4.35 -2.89
CA LYS A 87 2.70 -3.30 -1.98
C LYS A 87 1.20 -3.43 -1.81
N GLN A 88 0.75 -3.60 -0.57
CA GLN A 88 -0.68 -3.64 -0.21
C GLN A 88 -1.26 -2.24 -0.04
N THR A 89 -1.12 -1.40 -1.07
CA THR A 89 -1.64 -0.03 -1.11
C THR A 89 -2.33 0.20 -2.45
N CYS A 90 -3.32 1.09 -2.49
CA CYS A 90 -3.92 1.49 -3.76
C CYS A 90 -2.85 2.08 -4.70
N PRO A 91 -2.78 1.68 -5.98
CA PRO A 91 -1.88 2.29 -6.97
C PRO A 91 -2.07 3.80 -7.11
N GLU A 92 -3.31 4.28 -7.00
CA GLU A 92 -3.64 5.72 -7.14
C GLU A 92 -3.65 6.47 -5.82
N HIS A 93 -3.89 5.77 -4.69
CA HIS A 93 -3.96 6.37 -3.36
C HIS A 93 -3.00 5.65 -2.37
N PRO A 94 -1.66 5.80 -2.50
CA PRO A 94 -0.68 5.05 -1.72
C PRO A 94 -0.61 5.43 -0.21
N GLY A 95 -1.33 6.47 0.21
CA GLY A 95 -1.41 6.98 1.58
C GLY A 95 -2.75 6.73 2.29
N ASP A 96 -3.74 6.21 1.57
CA ASP A 96 -5.07 5.84 2.09
C ASP A 96 -5.07 4.38 2.58
#